data_AF-A0AAD9YAG1-F1
#
_entry.id   AF-A0AAD9YAG1-F1
#
_cell.length_a   1.000
_cell.length_b   1.000
_cell.length_c   1.000
_cell.angle_alpha   90.00
_cell.angle_beta   90.00
_cell.angle_gamma   90.00
#
_symmetry.space_group_name_H-M   'P 1'
#
loop_
_entity.id
_entity.type
_entity.pdbx_description
1 polymer ?
#
loop_
_entity_poly.entity_id
_entity_poly.type
_entity_poly.pdbx_seq_one_letter_code
_entity_poly.pdbx_strand_id
1 'polypeptide(L)'
;MLCRSISGLASRHHQWRPRPDRFSKLVAPVLDGHWDVPEDFKLIAARMATFESLSIHHTCCECRGTVCPGEPRDIGDEDIEEFLEEDSRAIEILHELLPEFEAKLAEMSCSFAEFMETYWKDRMVQVLEELNEPQPMTAHNLREIRHLGVNLQVEDNNDDETEPEYGSLEYYMAELDQIMEEVDV
;
A
#
# COMPACT_ATOMS: atom_id res chain seq x y z
N MET A 1 -2.10 -13.38 36.20
CA MET A 1 -3.48 -13.70 35.77
C MET A 1 -3.45 -13.85 34.26
N LEU A 2 -4.07 -14.91 33.75
CA LEU A 2 -3.89 -15.48 32.42
C LEU A 2 -4.45 -14.60 31.29
N CYS A 3 -3.62 -14.21 30.33
CA CYS A 3 -4.06 -13.72 29.01
C CYS A 3 -4.69 -14.88 28.24
N ARG A 4 -5.94 -14.70 27.82
CA ARG A 4 -6.68 -15.68 27.02
C ARG A 4 -6.30 -15.50 25.55
N SER A 5 -5.74 -16.56 24.98
CA SER A 5 -5.51 -16.74 23.55
C SER A 5 -6.85 -16.66 22.80
N ILE A 6 -7.01 -15.65 21.94
CA ILE A 6 -8.06 -15.65 20.91
C ILE A 6 -7.41 -16.25 19.67
N SER A 7 -7.57 -17.56 19.54
CA SER A 7 -7.21 -18.31 18.34
C SER A 7 -8.47 -18.44 17.49
N GLY A 8 -8.44 -17.90 16.27
CA GLY A 8 -9.44 -18.24 15.26
C GLY A 8 -9.75 -17.11 14.30
N LEU A 9 -8.95 -16.99 13.24
CA LEU A 9 -9.42 -16.66 11.89
C LEU A 9 -8.26 -16.91 10.93
N ALA A 10 -8.25 -18.11 10.35
CA ALA A 10 -7.45 -18.41 9.18
C ALA A 10 -8.16 -17.82 7.96
N SER A 11 -7.61 -16.75 7.39
CA SER A 11 -7.98 -16.27 6.07
C SER A 11 -6.76 -15.71 5.34
N ARG A 12 -6.33 -16.47 4.32
CA ARG A 12 -5.58 -16.10 3.11
C ARG A 12 -4.56 -14.98 3.29
N HIS A 13 -3.31 -15.39 3.49
CA HIS A 13 -2.12 -14.54 3.37
C HIS A 13 -2.01 -13.94 1.96
N HIS A 14 -2.54 -12.72 1.77
CA HIS A 14 -1.85 -11.78 0.90
C HIS A 14 -0.54 -11.44 1.60
N GLN A 15 0.56 -11.93 1.03
CA GLN A 15 1.90 -11.67 1.53
C GLN A 15 2.14 -10.16 1.44
N TRP A 16 1.82 -9.43 2.51
CA TRP A 16 2.26 -8.05 2.69
C TRP A 16 3.78 -8.06 2.55
N ARG A 17 4.26 -7.54 1.41
CA ARG A 17 5.67 -7.26 1.21
C ARG A 17 5.82 -5.78 1.53
N PRO A 18 6.32 -5.42 2.73
CA PRO A 18 6.80 -4.05 2.91
C PRO A 18 7.80 -3.81 1.78
N ARG A 19 7.81 -2.63 1.16
CA ARG A 19 8.94 -2.25 0.32
C ARG A 19 10.21 -2.45 1.16
N PRO A 20 11.04 -3.45 0.85
CA PRO A 20 12.14 -3.79 1.73
C PRO A 20 13.30 -2.92 1.31
N ASP A 21 13.57 -1.83 2.03
CA ASP A 21 14.99 -1.48 2.26
C ASP A 21 15.29 -0.37 3.28
N ARG A 22 14.34 0.48 3.68
CA ARG A 22 14.69 1.71 4.43
C ARG A 22 14.35 1.64 5.92
N PHE A 23 13.07 1.58 6.28
CA PHE A 23 12.65 1.45 7.69
C PHE A 23 13.14 0.15 8.36
N SER A 24 13.04 -0.98 7.65
CA SER A 24 13.43 -2.30 8.18
C SER A 24 14.88 -2.34 8.69
N LYS A 25 15.81 -1.60 8.07
CA LYS A 25 17.20 -1.49 8.54
C LYS A 25 17.35 -0.58 9.75
N LEU A 26 16.54 0.48 9.84
CA LEU A 26 16.65 1.51 10.87
C LEU A 26 16.01 1.07 12.19
N VAL A 27 14.93 0.28 12.13
CA VAL A 27 14.29 -0.28 13.32
C VAL A 27 14.61 -1.74 13.60
N ALA A 28 15.35 -2.46 12.74
CA ALA A 28 15.76 -3.85 13.01
C ALA A 28 16.37 -4.02 14.43
N PRO A 29 17.31 -3.19 14.89
CA PRO A 29 17.86 -3.32 16.25
C PRO A 29 16.84 -3.05 17.38
N VAL A 30 15.79 -2.28 17.08
CA VAL A 30 14.68 -1.96 18.00
C VAL A 30 13.66 -3.11 18.02
N LEU A 31 13.42 -3.76 16.87
CA LEU A 31 12.55 -4.92 16.72
C LEU A 31 13.19 -6.20 17.31
N ASP A 32 14.52 -6.27 17.37
CA ASP A 32 15.28 -7.38 17.98
C ASP A 32 15.18 -7.43 19.53
N GLY A 33 14.38 -6.54 20.15
CA GLY A 33 13.94 -6.67 21.54
C GLY A 33 15.01 -6.40 22.61
N HIS A 34 16.15 -5.79 22.25
CA HIS A 34 17.28 -5.65 23.17
C HIS A 34 17.33 -4.32 23.94
N TRP A 35 16.39 -3.40 23.71
CA TRP A 35 16.39 -2.07 24.33
C TRP A 35 15.00 -1.69 24.85
N ASP A 36 14.94 -1.25 26.11
CA ASP A 36 13.81 -0.46 26.61
C ASP A 36 13.86 0.92 25.95
N VAL A 37 13.08 1.05 24.88
CA VAL A 37 12.96 2.28 24.10
C VAL A 37 12.06 3.27 24.83
N PRO A 38 12.46 4.55 25.01
CA PRO A 38 11.60 5.57 25.58
C PRO A 38 10.26 5.69 24.83
N GLU A 39 9.16 5.99 25.53
CA GLU A 39 7.82 6.08 24.93
C GLU A 39 7.76 7.06 23.76
N ASP A 40 8.39 8.23 23.91
CA ASP A 40 8.48 9.23 22.84
C ASP A 40 9.14 8.68 21.57
N PHE A 41 10.15 7.81 21.73
CA PHE A 41 10.81 7.19 20.58
C PHE A 41 9.92 6.14 19.92
N LYS A 42 9.10 5.40 20.67
CA LYS A 42 8.13 4.45 20.10
C LYS A 42 7.12 5.17 19.20
N LEU A 43 6.62 6.32 19.65
CA LEU A 43 5.68 7.13 18.86
C LEU A 43 6.35 7.72 17.61
N ILE A 44 7.58 8.24 17.74
CA ILE A 44 8.35 8.73 16.58
C ILE A 44 8.57 7.59 15.57
N ALA A 45 8.96 6.40 16.03
CA ALA A 45 9.17 5.25 15.17
C ALA A 45 7.89 4.79 14.49
N ALA A 46 6.77 4.69 15.21
CA ALA A 46 5.47 4.35 14.64
C ALA A 46 5.02 5.40 13.59
N ARG A 47 5.22 6.68 13.87
CA ARG A 47 4.92 7.77 12.94
C ARG A 47 5.71 7.65 11.64
N MET A 48 7.02 7.43 11.74
CA MET A 48 7.89 7.25 10.57
C MET A 48 7.50 5.99 9.78
N ALA A 49 7.24 4.87 10.46
CA ALA A 49 6.79 3.64 9.82
C ALA A 49 5.51 3.85 9.02
N THR A 50 4.56 4.55 9.62
CA THR A 50 3.23 4.79 9.04
C THR A 50 3.32 5.74 7.86
N PHE A 51 4.09 6.82 8.00
CA PHE A 51 4.38 7.76 6.92
C PHE A 51 4.97 7.06 5.69
N GLU A 52 6.02 6.24 5.90
CA GLU A 52 6.65 5.48 4.81
C GLU A 52 5.67 4.47 4.20
N SER A 53 4.84 3.81 5.01
CA SER A 53 3.90 2.79 4.53
C SER A 53 2.76 3.40 3.71
N LEU A 54 2.32 4.61 4.05
CA LEU A 54 1.35 5.39 3.28
C LEU A 54 1.94 6.02 2.01
N SER A 55 3.26 5.88 1.79
CA SER A 55 3.98 6.41 0.62
C SER A 55 3.86 7.93 0.43
N ILE A 56 3.72 8.69 1.51
CA ILE A 56 3.64 10.16 1.49
C ILE A 56 5.00 10.74 1.05
N HIS A 57 4.97 11.76 0.20
CA HIS A 57 6.14 12.44 -0.31
C HIS A 57 6.85 13.25 0.78
N HIS A 58 8.18 13.15 0.80
CA HIS A 58 9.01 14.04 1.62
C HIS A 58 9.21 15.38 0.89
N THR A 59 8.54 16.42 1.37
CA THR A 59 8.75 17.81 0.90
C THR A 59 10.01 18.45 1.50
N CYS A 60 10.58 17.86 2.55
CA CYS A 60 11.72 18.41 3.30
C CYS A 60 13.11 18.10 2.74
N CYS A 61 13.23 17.57 1.51
CA CYS A 61 14.48 16.99 1.00
C CYS A 61 15.57 18.01 0.56
N GLU A 62 15.92 18.93 1.46
CA GLU A 62 17.29 19.43 1.65
C GLU A 62 18.07 18.61 2.71
N CYS A 63 17.47 17.57 3.32
CA CYS A 63 18.06 16.81 4.42
C CYS A 63 19.42 16.15 4.07
N ARG A 64 20.53 16.84 4.37
CA ARG A 64 21.87 16.23 4.45
C ARG A 64 21.92 15.31 5.67
N GLY A 65 21.75 14.00 5.50
CA GLY A 65 21.93 13.05 6.60
C GLY A 65 21.55 11.61 6.28
N THR A 66 21.84 10.72 7.24
CA THR A 66 21.62 9.26 7.17
C THR A 66 20.15 8.84 7.07
N VAL A 67 19.21 9.75 7.37
CA VAL A 67 17.76 9.47 7.39
C VAL A 67 17.15 9.53 5.98
N CYS A 68 17.69 10.35 5.09
CA CYS A 68 17.27 10.45 3.70
C CYS A 68 18.48 10.33 2.76
N PRO A 69 18.93 9.10 2.43
CA PRO A 69 20.00 8.92 1.46
C PRO A 69 19.47 9.20 0.05
N GLY A 70 19.55 10.46 -0.36
CA GLY A 70 19.23 10.95 -1.70
C GLY A 70 20.02 12.23 -1.99
N GLU A 71 20.24 12.53 -3.27
CA GLU A 71 20.75 13.85 -3.64
C GLU A 71 19.73 14.91 -3.20
N PRO A 72 20.17 16.05 -2.63
CA PRO A 72 19.27 17.16 -2.32
C PRO A 72 18.44 17.49 -3.55
N ARG A 73 17.12 17.44 -3.42
CA ARG A 73 16.21 17.89 -4.47
C ARG A 73 15.80 19.30 -4.10
N ASP A 74 16.10 20.23 -4.99
CA ASP A 74 15.44 21.53 -4.98
C ASP A 74 14.02 21.27 -5.49
N ILE A 75 13.05 21.20 -4.57
CA ILE A 75 11.63 21.00 -4.88
C ILE A 75 11.00 22.39 -4.85
N GLY A 76 10.43 22.82 -5.98
CA GLY A 76 9.79 24.13 -6.08
C GLY A 76 8.47 24.17 -5.30
N ASP A 77 7.99 25.39 -4.99
CA ASP A 77 6.73 25.59 -4.26
C ASP A 77 5.53 24.97 -5.00
N GLU A 78 5.52 25.01 -6.34
CA GLU A 78 4.47 24.39 -7.19
C GLU A 78 4.45 22.85 -7.07
N ASP A 79 5.62 22.21 -7.09
CA ASP A 79 5.75 20.75 -6.93
C ASP A 79 5.31 20.32 -5.51
N ILE A 80 5.58 21.16 -4.49
CA ILE A 80 5.14 20.91 -3.12
C ILE A 80 3.61 20.95 -3.03
N GLU A 81 2.97 21.92 -3.69
CA GLU A 81 1.51 22.04 -3.71
C GLU A 81 0.89 20.81 -4.37
N GLU A 82 1.41 20.37 -5.52
CA GLU A 82 0.95 19.16 -6.22
C GLU A 82 1.09 17.91 -5.33
N PHE A 83 2.24 17.70 -4.67
CA PHE A 83 2.40 16.58 -3.74
C PHE A 83 1.43 16.64 -2.55
N LEU A 84 1.17 17.83 -2.01
CA LEU A 84 0.22 17.99 -0.91
C LEU A 84 -1.22 17.68 -1.33
N GLU A 85 -1.59 18.02 -2.57
CA GLU A 85 -2.89 17.64 -3.13
C GLU A 85 -2.98 16.12 -3.32
N GLU A 86 -1.96 15.50 -3.91
CA GLU A 86 -1.89 14.04 -4.13
C GLU A 86 -1.93 13.26 -2.81
N ASP A 87 -1.14 13.69 -1.82
CA ASP A 87 -1.00 13.00 -0.54
C ASP A 87 -2.08 13.39 0.48
N SER A 88 -2.96 14.34 0.17
CA SER A 88 -3.94 14.92 1.10
C SER A 88 -4.70 13.84 1.90
N ARG A 89 -5.26 12.84 1.21
CA ARG A 89 -5.98 11.72 1.84
C ARG A 89 -5.07 10.87 2.74
N ALA A 90 -3.85 10.58 2.30
CA ALA A 90 -2.89 9.81 3.10
C ALA A 90 -2.45 10.57 4.35
N ILE A 91 -2.30 11.90 4.26
CA ILE A 91 -1.98 12.78 5.38
C ILE A 91 -3.12 12.80 6.41
N GLU A 92 -4.38 12.87 5.96
CA GLU A 92 -5.55 12.77 6.83
C GLU A 92 -5.57 11.45 7.61
N ILE A 93 -5.37 10.32 6.91
CA ILE A 93 -5.28 9.00 7.52
C ILE A 93 -4.13 8.92 8.52
N LEU A 94 -2.97 9.49 8.21
CA LEU A 94 -1.85 9.55 9.15
C LEU A 94 -2.25 10.30 10.43
N HIS A 95 -2.95 11.42 10.32
CA HIS A 95 -3.42 12.17 11.49
C HIS A 95 -4.43 11.40 12.34
N GLU A 96 -5.25 10.54 11.75
CA GLU A 96 -6.18 9.67 12.48
C GLU A 96 -5.50 8.48 13.16
N LEU A 97 -4.49 7.89 12.50
CA LEU A 97 -3.78 6.71 13.00
C LEU A 97 -2.84 7.01 14.18
N LEU A 98 -2.21 8.18 14.22
CA LEU A 98 -1.27 8.51 15.30
C LEU A 98 -1.89 8.47 16.70
N PRO A 99 -3.03 9.14 16.98
CA PRO A 99 -3.67 9.03 18.30
C PRO A 99 -4.18 7.61 18.59
N GLU A 100 -4.61 6.87 17.56
CA GLU A 100 -4.99 5.46 17.70
C GLU A 100 -3.82 4.60 18.20
N PHE A 101 -2.65 4.75 17.55
CA PHE A 101 -1.43 4.03 17.90
C PHE A 101 -0.88 4.44 19.27
N GLU A 102 -0.95 5.72 19.62
CA GLU A 102 -0.56 6.20 20.95
C GLU A 102 -1.42 5.56 22.04
N ALA A 103 -2.74 5.56 21.88
CA ALA A 103 -3.65 4.93 22.82
C ALA A 103 -3.40 3.42 22.92
N LYS A 104 -3.18 2.74 21.79
CA LYS A 104 -2.97 1.29 21.77
C LYS A 104 -1.62 0.85 22.34
N LEU A 105 -0.56 1.63 22.11
CA LEU A 105 0.74 1.40 22.74
C LEU A 105 0.64 1.48 24.27
N ALA A 106 -0.11 2.46 24.79
CA ALA A 106 -0.36 2.58 26.23
C ALA A 106 -1.23 1.45 26.79
N GLU A 107 -2.24 1.01 26.03
CA GLU A 107 -3.18 -0.05 26.44
C GLU A 107 -2.52 -1.44 26.50
N MET A 108 -1.80 -1.83 25.45
CA MET A 108 -1.31 -3.21 25.29
C MET A 108 -0.19 -3.59 26.27
N SER A 109 0.51 -2.60 26.84
CA SER A 109 1.63 -2.83 27.78
C SER A 109 2.65 -3.86 27.26
N CYS A 110 2.88 -3.88 25.94
CA CYS A 110 3.73 -4.83 25.25
C CYS A 110 5.05 -4.18 24.79
N SER A 111 5.97 -4.98 24.27
CA SER A 111 7.17 -4.45 23.64
C SER A 111 6.82 -3.69 22.37
N PHE A 112 7.63 -2.70 21.98
CA PHE A 112 7.41 -1.99 20.72
C PHE A 112 7.46 -2.92 19.50
N ALA A 113 8.35 -3.92 19.53
CA ALA A 113 8.44 -4.94 18.50
C ALA A 113 7.14 -5.74 18.35
N GLU A 114 6.56 -6.16 19.48
CA GLU A 114 5.29 -6.88 19.51
C GLU A 114 4.13 -6.00 19.00
N PHE A 115 4.07 -4.73 19.39
CA PHE A 115 3.10 -3.78 18.85
C PHE A 115 3.21 -3.64 17.33
N MET A 116 4.44 -3.52 16.81
CA MET A 116 4.68 -3.36 15.37
C MET A 116 4.29 -4.61 14.57
N GLU A 117 4.64 -5.80 15.04
CA GLU A 117 4.34 -7.06 14.34
C GLU A 117 2.88 -7.51 14.46
N THR A 118 2.16 -7.06 15.49
CA THR A 118 0.76 -7.43 15.71
C THR A 118 -0.17 -6.30 15.27
N TYR A 119 -0.39 -5.32 16.14
CA TYR A 119 -1.41 -4.29 15.96
C TYR A 119 -1.14 -3.38 14.77
N TRP A 120 0.05 -2.79 14.70
CA TRP A 120 0.37 -1.79 13.67
C TRP A 120 0.27 -2.41 12.27
N LYS A 121 0.90 -3.58 12.08
CA LYS A 121 0.90 -4.29 10.80
C LYS A 121 -0.50 -4.65 10.33
N ASP A 122 -1.30 -5.27 11.20
CA ASP A 122 -2.68 -5.65 10.86
C ASP A 122 -3.55 -4.43 10.56
N ARG A 123 -3.37 -3.33 11.31
CA ARG A 123 -4.09 -2.09 11.04
C ARG A 123 -3.66 -1.46 9.72
N MET A 124 -2.37 -1.44 9.42
CA MET A 124 -1.86 -0.89 8.16
C MET A 124 -2.31 -1.69 6.95
N VAL A 125 -2.48 -3.01 7.06
CA VAL A 125 -3.07 -3.82 5.98
C VAL A 125 -4.48 -3.33 5.65
N GLN A 126 -5.34 -3.16 6.67
CA GLN A 126 -6.71 -2.67 6.49
C GLN A 126 -6.73 -1.27 5.87
N VAL A 127 -5.92 -0.35 6.39
CA VAL A 127 -5.85 1.02 5.91
C VAL A 127 -5.38 1.08 4.45
N LEU A 128 -4.39 0.27 4.08
CA LEU A 128 -3.91 0.21 2.71
C LEU A 128 -4.93 -0.42 1.77
N GLU A 129 -5.72 -1.39 2.23
CA GLU A 129 -6.85 -1.92 1.45
C GLU A 129 -7.88 -0.82 1.20
N GLU A 130 -8.32 -0.10 2.25
CA GLU A 130 -9.25 1.03 2.15
C GLU A 130 -8.69 2.18 1.28
N LEU A 131 -7.38 2.41 1.32
CA LEU A 131 -6.74 3.44 0.52
C LEU A 131 -6.74 3.07 -0.98
N ASN A 132 -6.52 1.80 -1.29
CA ASN A 132 -6.46 1.29 -2.66
C ASN A 132 -7.83 0.98 -3.27
N GLU A 133 -8.92 1.13 -2.51
CA GLU A 133 -10.26 1.02 -3.09
C GLU A 133 -10.43 2.07 -4.21
N PRO A 134 -10.84 1.65 -5.42
CA PRO A 134 -10.96 2.57 -6.54
C PRO A 134 -12.02 3.63 -6.22
N GLN A 135 -11.58 4.87 -6.08
CA GLN A 135 -12.52 5.98 -5.97
C GLN A 135 -13.24 6.17 -7.31
N PRO A 136 -14.57 6.30 -7.31
CA PRO A 136 -15.30 6.57 -8.54
C PRO A 136 -14.86 7.94 -9.08
N MET A 137 -14.40 7.96 -10.33
CA MET A 137 -14.06 9.21 -11.01
C MET A 137 -15.28 10.12 -11.06
N THR A 138 -15.11 11.38 -10.66
CA THR A 138 -16.20 12.35 -10.78
C THR A 138 -16.44 12.68 -12.25
N ALA A 139 -17.66 13.14 -12.58
CA ALA A 139 -17.98 13.63 -13.91
C ALA A 139 -17.07 14.78 -14.36
N HIS A 140 -16.46 15.52 -13.41
CA HIS A 140 -15.46 16.53 -13.73
C HIS A 140 -14.14 15.91 -14.16
N ASN A 141 -13.62 14.93 -13.41
CA ASN A 141 -12.39 14.23 -13.78
C ASN A 141 -12.49 13.61 -15.17
N LEU A 142 -13.62 12.96 -15.49
CA LEU A 142 -13.86 12.39 -16.81
C LEU A 142 -13.87 13.45 -17.93
N ARG A 143 -14.37 14.67 -17.66
CA ARG A 143 -14.36 15.77 -18.63
C ARG A 143 -12.95 16.29 -18.86
N GLU A 144 -12.15 16.46 -17.81
CA GLU A 144 -10.77 16.93 -17.93
C GLU A 144 -9.91 15.90 -18.66
N ILE A 145 -10.04 14.62 -18.32
CA ILE A 145 -9.35 13.51 -19.02
C ILE A 145 -9.70 13.52 -20.52
N ARG A 146 -10.98 13.73 -20.86
CA ARG A 146 -11.41 13.88 -22.25
C ARG A 146 -10.84 15.15 -22.91
N HIS A 147 -10.74 16.25 -22.19
CA HIS A 147 -10.14 17.49 -22.69
C HIS A 147 -8.66 17.31 -23.04
N LEU A 148 -7.96 16.45 -22.29
CA LEU A 148 -6.59 16.01 -22.58
C LEU A 148 -6.50 15.02 -23.77
N GLY A 149 -7.61 14.70 -24.43
CA GLY A 149 -7.69 13.78 -25.58
C GLY A 149 -7.68 12.30 -25.19
N VAL A 150 -7.73 11.99 -23.89
CA VAL A 150 -7.79 10.61 -23.38
C VAL A 150 -9.25 10.19 -23.30
N ASN A 151 -9.63 9.15 -24.06
CA ASN A 151 -10.96 8.57 -24.02
C ASN A 151 -10.90 7.26 -23.25
N LEU A 152 -11.34 7.28 -21.99
CA LEU A 152 -11.49 6.07 -21.19
C LEU A 152 -12.74 5.33 -21.67
N GLN A 153 -12.54 4.20 -22.35
CA GLN A 153 -13.63 3.26 -22.64
C GLN A 153 -13.74 2.32 -21.45
N VAL A 154 -14.94 2.23 -20.88
CA VAL A 154 -15.25 1.14 -19.96
C VAL A 154 -15.56 -0.06 -20.83
N GLU A 155 -14.66 -1.04 -20.86
CA GLU A 155 -14.99 -2.34 -21.40
C GLU A 155 -16.08 -2.92 -20.50
N ASP A 156 -17.31 -2.87 -21.02
CA ASP A 156 -18.43 -3.58 -20.43
C ASP A 156 -18.12 -5.06 -20.66
N ASN A 157 -17.58 -5.75 -19.64
CA ASN A 157 -17.51 -7.20 -19.61
C ASN A 157 -18.94 -7.75 -19.54
N ASN A 158 -19.68 -7.59 -20.64
CA ASN A 158 -20.78 -8.45 -20.95
C ASN A 158 -20.13 -9.77 -21.35
N ASP A 159 -20.08 -10.70 -20.39
CA ASP A 159 -19.83 -12.12 -20.62
C ASP A 159 -20.99 -12.73 -21.44
N ASP A 160 -21.19 -12.25 -22.66
CA ASP A 160 -22.13 -12.84 -23.61
C ASP A 160 -21.42 -13.02 -24.97
N GLU A 161 -21.19 -14.29 -25.29
CA GLU A 161 -20.63 -14.86 -26.53
C GLU A 161 -19.16 -14.51 -26.85
N THR A 162 -18.22 -15.05 -26.06
CA THR A 162 -16.78 -14.97 -26.33
C THR A 162 -16.37 -15.94 -27.46
N GLU A 163 -16.19 -15.41 -28.67
CA GLU A 163 -15.19 -15.95 -29.60
C GLU A 163 -13.85 -16.09 -28.84
N PRO A 164 -13.17 -17.24 -28.87
CA PRO A 164 -11.99 -17.47 -28.05
C PRO A 164 -10.93 -16.39 -28.32
N GLU A 165 -10.42 -15.78 -27.24
CA GLU A 165 -9.37 -14.76 -27.31
C GLU A 165 -8.17 -15.27 -28.13
N TYR A 166 -7.77 -14.49 -29.14
CA TYR A 166 -6.65 -14.82 -30.02
C TYR A 166 -5.37 -15.02 -29.19
N GLY A 167 -4.86 -16.25 -29.13
CA GLY A 167 -3.71 -16.62 -28.31
C GLY A 167 -4.03 -17.38 -27.02
N SER A 168 -5.31 -17.59 -26.69
CA SER A 168 -5.73 -18.52 -25.63
C SER A 168 -5.42 -19.97 -26.02
N LEU A 169 -5.21 -20.83 -25.01
CA LEU A 169 -5.03 -22.27 -25.23
C LEU A 169 -6.22 -22.88 -25.98
N GLU A 170 -7.43 -22.38 -25.73
CA GLU A 170 -8.68 -22.82 -26.38
C GLU A 170 -8.71 -22.47 -27.87
N TYR A 171 -8.15 -21.31 -28.26
CA TYR A 171 -7.96 -20.91 -29.65
C TYR A 171 -7.05 -21.90 -30.39
N TYR A 172 -5.89 -22.23 -29.80
CA TYR A 172 -4.96 -23.18 -30.42
C TYR A 172 -5.47 -24.63 -30.41
N MET A 173 -6.28 -25.02 -29.43
CA MET A 173 -6.92 -26.34 -29.42
C MET A 173 -7.95 -26.46 -30.57
N ALA A 174 -8.78 -25.45 -30.77
CA ALA A 174 -9.72 -25.42 -31.89
C ALA A 174 -9.02 -25.39 -33.26
N GLU A 175 -7.92 -24.63 -33.37
CA GLU A 175 -7.12 -24.56 -34.61
C GLU A 175 -6.43 -25.91 -34.92
N LEU A 176 -5.92 -26.61 -33.89
CA LEU A 176 -5.33 -27.95 -34.06
C LEU A 176 -6.37 -29.00 -34.48
N ASP A 177 -7.58 -28.96 -33.91
CA ASP A 177 -8.68 -29.86 -34.30
C ASP A 177 -9.09 -29.63 -35.77
N GLN A 178 -9.15 -28.36 -36.21
CA GLN A 178 -9.46 -28.01 -37.60
C GLN A 178 -8.37 -28.46 -38.58
N ILE A 179 -7.09 -28.32 -38.21
CA ILE A 179 -5.96 -28.82 -39.01
C ILE A 179 -5.95 -30.35 -39.05
N MET A 180 -6.31 -31.02 -37.95
CA MET A 180 -6.38 -32.47 -37.90
C MET A 180 -7.51 -33.04 -38.75
N GLU A 181 -8.63 -32.33 -38.89
CA GLU A 181 -9.75 -32.74 -39.74
C GLU A 181 -9.45 -32.58 -41.26
N GLU A 182 -8.53 -31.69 -41.63
CA GLU A 182 -8.04 -31.53 -43.02
C GLU A 182 -7.00 -32.58 -43.46
N VAL A 183 -6.50 -33.41 -42.53
CA VAL A 183 -5.42 -34.38 -42.81
C VAL A 183 -5.94 -35.83 -43.03
N ASP A 184 -7.24 -36.08 -42.92
CA ASP A 184 -7.86 -37.35 -43.33
C ASP A 184 -8.22 -37.37 -44.84
N VAL A 185 -7.19 -37.38 -45.70
CA VAL A 185 -7.27 -37.79 -47.14
C VAL A 185 -6.24 -38.86 -47.46
#